data_AF-A0AAV5ER43-F1
#
_entry.id   AF-A0AAV5ER43-F1
#
_cell.length_a   1.000
_cell.length_b   1.000
_cell.length_c   1.000
_cell.angle_alpha   90.00
_cell.angle_beta   90.00
_cell.angle_gamma   90.00
#
_symmetry.space_group_name_H-M   'P 1'
#
loop_
_entity.id
_entity.type
_entity.pdbx_description
1 polymer ?
#
loop_
_entity_poly.entity_id
_entity_poly.type
_entity_poly.pdbx_seq_one_letter_code
_entity_poly.pdbx_strand_id
1 'polypeptide(L)'
;MGCSLSDIAPNVVERVPARIQSSRSVAEGLQGNNWVDDIQGGLSLVGLYEYFQLWDLIAEILLTQEEDIHIWRLDASGQYISKSAYQAYLNGATTFEPSR
;
A
#
# COMPACT_ATOMS: atom_id res chain seq x y z
N MET A 1 -8.04 -4.45 -0.90
CA MET A 1 -7.83 -3.01 -0.61
C MET A 1 -6.44 -2.92 0.00
N GLY A 2 -5.60 -1.98 -0.43
CA GLY A 2 -4.37 -1.70 0.29
C GLY A 2 -4.70 -0.90 1.56
N CYS A 3 -3.99 -1.17 2.65
CA CYS A 3 -4.03 -0.37 3.89
C CYS A 3 -2.66 0.27 4.07
N SER A 4 -2.62 1.53 4.48
CA SER A 4 -1.35 2.20 4.80
C SER A 4 -0.80 1.68 6.13
N LEU A 5 0.52 1.76 6.33
CA LEU A 5 1.13 1.49 7.63
C LEU A 5 0.54 2.40 8.73
N SER A 6 0.20 3.65 8.38
CA SER A 6 -0.45 4.58 9.31
C SER A 6 -1.87 4.14 9.72
N ASP A 7 -2.54 3.31 8.91
CA ASP A 7 -3.87 2.78 9.23
C ASP A 7 -3.76 1.55 10.15
N ILE A 8 -2.68 0.78 10.01
CA ILE A 8 -2.45 -0.47 10.74
C ILE A 8 -1.78 -0.20 12.10
N ALA A 9 -0.77 0.67 12.11
CA ALA A 9 0.14 0.86 13.24
C ALA A 9 0.51 2.35 13.45
N PRO A 10 -0.47 3.23 13.72
CA PRO A 10 -0.24 4.67 13.85
C PRO A 10 0.76 5.03 14.96
N ASN A 11 0.77 4.32 16.09
CA ASN A 11 1.69 4.61 17.20
C ASN A 11 3.13 4.21 16.86
N VAL A 12 3.31 3.17 16.04
CA VAL A 12 4.66 2.81 15.54
C VAL A 12 5.15 3.85 14.54
N VAL A 13 4.30 4.26 13.59
CA VAL A 13 4.65 5.26 12.58
C VAL A 13 5.00 6.61 13.21
N GLU A 14 4.29 7.04 14.25
CA GLU A 14 4.61 8.27 14.99
C GLU A 14 6.04 8.26 15.56
N ARG A 15 6.58 7.08 15.88
CA ARG A 15 7.94 6.92 16.40
C ARG A 15 9.02 6.83 15.34
N VAL A 16 8.66 6.81 14.07
CA VAL A 16 9.62 6.86 12.97
C VAL A 16 9.81 8.32 12.54
N PRO A 17 11.03 8.85 12.44
CA PRO A 17 11.25 10.21 11.96
C PRO A 17 10.67 10.45 10.56
N ALA A 18 10.04 11.61 10.35
CA ALA A 18 9.40 11.96 9.07
C ALA A 18 10.35 11.84 7.87
N ARG A 19 11.65 12.11 8.05
CA ARG A 19 12.66 11.92 7.00
C ARG A 19 12.76 10.46 6.57
N ILE A 20 12.74 9.52 7.51
CA ILE A 20 12.81 8.08 7.21
C ILE A 20 11.51 7.62 6.56
N GLN A 21 10.36 8.08 7.06
CA GLN A 21 9.05 7.76 6.46
C GLN A 21 8.95 8.16 4.98
N SER A 22 9.60 9.27 4.58
CA SER A 22 9.52 9.76 3.19
C SER A 22 10.64 9.29 2.27
N SER A 23 11.82 8.93 2.80
CA SER A 23 12.98 8.58 1.98
C SER A 23 13.28 7.08 1.92
N ARG A 24 12.85 6.29 2.91
CA ARG A 24 13.19 4.88 2.99
C ARG A 24 12.31 4.06 2.05
N SER A 25 12.95 3.27 1.20
CA SER A 25 12.24 2.28 0.40
C SER A 25 11.84 1.05 1.23
N VAL A 26 10.84 0.31 0.77
CA VAL A 26 10.43 -0.96 1.40
C VAL A 26 11.61 -1.93 1.42
N ALA A 27 12.38 -2.03 0.33
CA ALA A 27 13.56 -2.89 0.25
C ALA A 27 14.60 -2.61 1.34
N GLU A 28 14.95 -1.33 1.54
CA GLU A 28 15.89 -0.92 2.60
C GLU A 28 15.35 -1.19 4.00
N GLY A 29 14.04 -1.00 4.21
CA GLY A 29 13.39 -1.28 5.49
C GLY A 29 13.36 -2.76 5.83
N LEU A 30 13.08 -3.62 4.85
CA LEU A 30 13.03 -5.08 5.04
C LEU A 30 14.42 -5.71 5.16
N GLN A 31 15.43 -5.12 4.53
CA GLN A 31 16.80 -5.63 4.61
C GLN A 31 17.25 -5.66 6.08
N GLY A 32 17.50 -6.87 6.60
CA GLY A 32 17.99 -7.06 7.97
C GLY A 32 17.03 -6.55 9.06
N ASN A 33 15.74 -6.36 8.76
CA ASN A 33 14.76 -5.73 9.65
C ASN A 33 15.13 -4.29 10.08
N ASN A 34 15.82 -3.53 9.23
CA ASN A 34 16.19 -2.14 9.50
C ASN A 34 15.00 -1.24 9.89
N TRP A 35 13.79 -1.58 9.46
CA TRP A 35 12.56 -0.86 9.85
C TRP A 35 12.32 -0.85 11.37
N VAL A 36 12.85 -1.84 12.11
CA VAL A 36 12.78 -1.87 13.58
C VAL A 36 13.71 -0.82 14.19
N ASP A 37 14.91 -0.66 13.64
CA ASP A 37 15.90 0.31 14.09
C ASP A 37 15.44 1.77 13.84
N ASP A 38 14.49 1.95 12.92
CA ASP A 38 13.90 3.25 12.61
C ASP A 38 12.94 3.76 13.69
N ILE A 39 12.46 2.88 14.56
CA ILE A 39 11.54 3.22 15.65
C ILE A 39 12.33 3.88 16.77
N GLN A 40 12.03 5.15 17.05
CA GLN A 40 12.74 5.93 18.05
C GLN A 40 11.98 6.05 19.39
N GLY A 41 12.73 5.93 20.48
CA GLY A 41 12.19 5.97 21.83
C GLY A 41 11.39 4.70 22.17
N GLY A 42 10.63 4.75 23.28
CA GLY A 42 9.87 3.60 23.76
C GLY A 42 8.41 3.61 23.31
N LEU A 43 7.91 2.49 22.80
CA LEU A 43 6.49 2.33 22.44
C LEU A 43 5.59 2.22 23.68
N SER A 44 4.35 2.71 23.56
CA SER A 44 3.30 2.42 24.54
C SER A 44 2.89 0.94 24.44
N LEU A 45 2.07 0.44 25.38
CA LEU A 45 1.54 -0.93 25.28
C LEU A 45 0.76 -1.15 23.98
N VAL A 46 0.01 -0.15 23.53
CA VAL A 46 -0.71 -0.19 22.24
C VAL A 46 0.28 -0.20 21.08
N GLY A 47 1.31 0.64 21.12
CA GLY A 47 2.36 0.65 20.09
C GLY A 47 3.14 -0.67 20.03
N LEU A 48 3.35 -1.36 21.15
CA LEU A 48 3.95 -2.70 21.17
C LEU A 48 3.05 -3.75 20.51
N TYR A 49 1.74 -3.68 20.74
CA TYR A 49 0.79 -4.56 20.06
C TYR A 49 0.81 -4.32 18.55
N GLU A 50 0.77 -3.06 18.12
CA GLU A 50 0.90 -2.68 16.70
C GLU A 50 2.23 -3.13 16.09
N TYR A 51 3.34 -3.03 16.83
CA TYR A 51 4.64 -3.52 16.41
C TYR A 51 4.60 -5.03 16.11
N PHE A 52 3.99 -5.84 16.97
CA PHE A 52 3.88 -7.28 16.73
C PHE A 52 2.98 -7.59 15.52
N GLN A 53 1.87 -6.85 15.36
CA GLN A 53 1.03 -7.00 14.17
C GLN A 53 1.79 -6.68 12.88
N LEU A 54 2.61 -5.62 12.88
CA LEU A 54 3.47 -5.30 11.74
C LEU A 54 4.52 -6.36 11.51
N TRP A 55 5.15 -6.85 12.58
CA TRP A 55 6.17 -7.90 12.48
C TRP A 55 5.62 -9.13 11.77
N ASP A 56 4.44 -9.60 12.17
CA ASP A 56 3.80 -10.77 11.56
C ASP A 56 3.43 -10.51 10.09
N LEU A 57 2.88 -9.33 9.77
CA LEU A 57 2.53 -8.96 8.40
C LEU A 57 3.76 -8.85 7.49
N ILE A 58 4.84 -8.28 8.01
CA ILE A 58 6.06 -8.01 7.27
C ILE A 58 6.90 -9.29 7.08
N ALA A 59 6.88 -10.20 8.06
CA ALA A 59 7.64 -11.45 8.01
C ALA A 59 7.28 -12.33 6.80
N GLU A 60 6.07 -12.20 6.27
CA GLU A 60 5.59 -12.94 5.09
C GLU A 60 5.95 -12.28 3.75
N ILE A 61 6.50 -11.05 3.78
CA ILE A 61 6.82 -10.31 2.56
C ILE A 61 8.15 -10.79 1.99
N LEU A 62 8.09 -11.30 0.76
CA LEU A 62 9.27 -11.65 -0.04
C LEU A 62 9.37 -10.72 -1.24
N LEU A 63 10.42 -9.89 -1.26
CA LEU A 63 10.71 -9.02 -2.39
C LEU A 63 11.42 -9.81 -3.49
N THR A 64 10.88 -9.73 -4.70
CA THR A 64 11.50 -10.25 -5.92
C THR A 64 12.11 -9.11 -6.73
N GLN A 65 13.09 -9.43 -7.58
CA GLN A 65 13.68 -8.46 -8.52
C GLN A 65 12.92 -8.37 -9.85
N GLU A 66 11.79 -9.07 -9.95
CA GLU A 66 10.90 -9.00 -11.11
C GLU A 66 10.19 -7.65 -11.15
N GLU A 67 9.95 -7.13 -12.36
CA GLU A 67 9.17 -5.90 -12.52
C GLU A 67 7.73 -6.11 -12.06
N ASP A 68 7.16 -5.09 -11.41
CA ASP A 68 5.77 -5.10 -10.99
C ASP A 68 4.82 -5.21 -12.20
N ILE A 69 3.85 -6.12 -12.09
CA ILE A 69 2.83 -6.30 -13.12
C ILE A 69 1.59 -5.50 -12.74
N HIS A 70 1.26 -4.48 -13.54
CA HIS A 70 -0.01 -3.77 -13.42
C HIS A 70 -1.16 -4.58 -14.04
N ILE A 71 -2.07 -5.09 -13.21
CA ILE A 71 -3.27 -5.81 -13.67
C ILE A 71 -4.50 -4.90 -13.57
N TRP A 72 -5.07 -4.53 -14.71
CA TRP A 72 -6.31 -3.75 -14.80
C TRP A 72 -7.53 -4.64 -14.53
N ARG A 73 -8.02 -4.63 -13.29
CA ARG A 73 -9.10 -5.54 -12.83
C ARG A 73 -10.51 -5.19 -13.32
N LEU A 74 -10.67 -4.05 -14.00
CA LEU A 74 -11.96 -3.57 -14.48
C LEU A 74 -12.26 -3.99 -15.92
N ASP A 75 -11.35 -4.74 -16.55
CA ASP A 75 -11.55 -5.36 -17.86
C ASP A 75 -11.06 -6.81 -17.84
N ALA A 76 -11.68 -7.68 -18.64
CA ALA A 76 -11.34 -9.10 -18.69
C ALA A 76 -9.94 -9.37 -19.29
N SER A 77 -9.40 -8.45 -20.09
CA SER A 77 -8.04 -8.58 -20.63
C SER A 77 -6.94 -8.40 -19.58
N GLY A 78 -7.26 -7.81 -18.42
CA GLY A 78 -6.27 -7.43 -17.42
C GLY A 78 -5.34 -6.29 -17.87
N GLN A 79 -5.54 -5.73 -19.07
CA GLN A 79 -4.72 -4.68 -19.63
C GLN A 79 -5.41 -3.33 -19.51
N TYR A 80 -4.65 -2.32 -19.10
CA TYR A 80 -5.13 -0.96 -19.10
C TYR A 80 -5.12 -0.40 -20.53
N ILE A 81 -6.29 -0.04 -21.03
CA ILE A 81 -6.45 0.82 -22.20
C ILE A 81 -7.46 1.93 -21.91
N SER A 82 -7.28 3.11 -22.53
CA SER A 82 -8.16 4.27 -22.28
C SER A 82 -9.64 3.93 -22.47
N LYS A 83 -9.99 3.14 -23.50
CA LYS A 83 -11.37 2.69 -23.75
C LYS A 83 -11.95 1.93 -22.56
N SER A 84 -11.21 0.97 -22.00
CA SER A 84 -11.66 0.16 -20.85
C SER A 84 -11.85 1.01 -19.59
N ALA A 85 -11.02 2.04 -19.39
CA ALA A 85 -11.18 3.00 -18.30
C ALA A 85 -12.49 3.79 -18.43
N TYR A 86 -12.80 4.30 -19.63
CA TYR A 86 -14.08 4.97 -19.89
C TYR A 86 -15.27 4.03 -19.72
N GLN A 87 -15.19 2.79 -20.17
CA GLN A 87 -16.26 1.80 -19.98
C GLN A 87 -16.47 1.44 -18.51
N ALA A 88 -15.39 1.31 -17.72
CA ALA A 88 -15.49 1.10 -16.29
C ALA A 88 -16.05 2.33 -15.56
N TYR A 89 -15.68 3.54 -16.00
CA TYR A 89 -16.23 4.78 -15.46
C TYR A 89 -17.73 4.94 -15.76
N LEU A 90 -18.16 4.55 -16.96
CA LEU A 90 -19.56 4.61 -17.41
C LEU A 90 -20.37 3.36 -17.05
N ASN A 91 -19.83 2.43 -16.26
CA ASN A 91 -20.61 1.28 -15.82
C ASN A 91 -21.81 1.75 -15.00
N GLY A 92 -23.02 1.43 -15.45
CA GLY A 92 -24.26 1.89 -14.84
C GLY A 92 -24.75 3.27 -15.31
N ALA A 93 -24.08 3.92 -16.27
CA ALA A 93 -24.56 5.15 -16.87
C ALA A 93 -25.75 4.91 -17.82
N THR A 94 -26.70 5.84 -17.84
CA THR A 94 -27.84 5.83 -18.75
C THR A 94 -27.53 6.63 -20.01
N THR A 95 -27.82 6.08 -21.19
CA THR A 95 -27.67 6.78 -22.47
C THR A 95 -28.87 7.69 -22.73
N PHE A 96 -28.61 8.92 -23.19
CA PHE A 96 -29.65 9.86 -23.65
C PHE A 96 -29.71 9.87 -25.18
N GLU A 97 -30.92 9.98 -25.73
CA GLU A 97 -31.12 10.14 -27.17
C GLU A 97 -30.78 11.56 -27.64
N PRO A 98 -30.25 11.75 -28.86
CA PRO A 98 -29.99 13.07 -29.43
C PRO A 98 -31.30 13.85 -29.61
N SER A 99 -31.30 15.15 -29.32
CA SER A 99 -32.43 16.02 -29.61
C SER A 99 -32.63 16.15 -31.14
N ARG A 100 -33.85 15.90 -31.60
CA ARG A 100 -34.27 16.04 -33.02
C ARG A 100 -34.29 17.49 -33.48
#